data_AF-A0A0F9J4L5-F1
#
_entry.id   AF-A0A0F9J4L5-F1
#
_cell.length_a   1.000
_cell.length_b   1.000
_cell.length_c   1.000
_cell.angle_alpha   90.00
_cell.angle_beta   90.00
_cell.angle_gamma   90.00
#
_symmetry.space_group_name_H-M   'P 1'
#
loop_
_entity.id
_entity.type
_entity.pdbx_description
1 polymer ?
#
loop_
_entity_poly.entity_id
_entity_poly.type
_entity_poly.pdbx_seq_one_letter_code
_entity_poly.pdbx_strand_id
1 'polypeptide(L)'
;SEGSNLPESVAAHTSASSLSPKEESDGQSDGARIREGLPEGETRGDTATESWADIPVGDDSGSASGSRRSQRQPSDIPLTHEQRVAIAKEIRDAQLRRQFPAGDTANQWDEELGEDFWNLYANEFGYTYPSLRNVMRVCKNIPPDKRNPEASFALHDVVDGFDFETQEAWLERAVTEEWTVKRLREELVAEGLLGTKPKVKR
;
A
#
# COMPACT_ATOMS: atom_id res chain seq x y z
N SER A 1 -18.05 56.13 -28.37
CA SER A 1 -18.99 55.43 -29.25
C SER A 1 -18.85 53.95 -29.01
N GLU A 2 -19.73 53.46 -28.15
CA GLU A 2 -19.92 52.04 -27.86
C GLU A 2 -20.45 51.33 -29.12
N GLY A 3 -19.96 50.11 -29.35
CA GLY A 3 -20.35 49.27 -30.47
C GLY A 3 -20.50 47.83 -30.02
N SER A 4 -21.57 47.57 -29.28
CA SER A 4 -22.06 46.24 -28.90
C SER A 4 -22.39 45.41 -30.14
N ASN A 5 -21.93 44.16 -30.19
CA ASN A 5 -22.47 43.16 -31.10
C ASN A 5 -22.49 41.80 -30.39
N LEU A 6 -23.66 41.45 -29.87
CA LEU A 6 -24.11 40.07 -29.61
C LEU A 6 -25.01 39.65 -30.79
N PRO A 7 -24.92 38.39 -31.21
CA PRO A 7 -26.13 37.57 -31.36
C PRO A 7 -25.95 36.24 -30.61
N GLU A 8 -26.84 35.83 -29.69
CA GLU A 8 -28.21 35.31 -29.85
C GLU A 8 -28.28 33.83 -30.28
N SER A 9 -28.66 33.00 -29.31
CA SER A 9 -29.44 31.75 -29.35
C SER A 9 -29.32 30.77 -30.51
N VAL A 10 -29.09 29.48 -30.20
CA VAL A 10 -30.11 28.43 -30.48
C VAL A 10 -29.90 27.11 -29.72
N ALA A 11 -31.04 26.60 -29.25
CA ALA A 11 -31.49 25.20 -29.17
C ALA A 11 -30.90 24.23 -28.11
N ALA A 12 -31.77 23.97 -27.13
CA ALA A 12 -31.78 22.79 -26.27
C ALA A 12 -32.06 21.51 -27.07
N HIS A 13 -31.35 20.43 -26.73
CA HIS A 13 -31.74 19.07 -27.06
C HIS A 13 -31.86 18.26 -25.76
N THR A 14 -33.09 18.17 -25.27
CA THR A 14 -33.52 17.16 -24.31
C THR A 14 -33.64 15.83 -25.04
N SER A 15 -32.95 14.80 -24.58
CA SER A 15 -33.29 13.41 -24.92
C SER A 15 -33.23 12.57 -23.65
N ALA A 16 -34.42 12.21 -23.20
CA ALA A 16 -34.66 11.26 -22.12
C ALA A 16 -34.40 9.84 -22.64
N SER A 17 -33.60 9.07 -21.91
CA SER A 17 -33.47 7.63 -22.13
C SER A 17 -34.32 6.86 -21.12
N SER A 18 -35.00 5.87 -21.69
CA SER A 18 -36.10 5.08 -21.18
C SER A 18 -35.75 4.22 -19.98
N LEU A 19 -36.68 4.19 -19.02
CA LEU A 19 -36.86 3.16 -18.03
C LEU A 19 -37.08 1.78 -18.69
N SER A 20 -36.53 0.74 -18.08
CA SER A 20 -36.95 -0.66 -18.26
C SER A 20 -36.98 -1.33 -16.89
N PRO A 21 -38.12 -1.86 -16.43
CA PRO A 21 -38.22 -2.70 -15.23
C PRO A 21 -38.44 -4.17 -15.62
N LYS A 22 -37.54 -5.07 -15.18
CA LYS A 22 -37.67 -6.54 -15.24
C LYS A 22 -36.38 -7.15 -14.64
N GLU A 23 -36.34 -8.19 -13.80
CA GLU A 23 -37.25 -9.24 -13.36
C GLU A 23 -36.86 -9.64 -11.92
N GLU A 24 -37.86 -10.00 -11.11
CA GLU A 24 -37.69 -10.88 -9.94
C GLU A 24 -37.20 -12.25 -10.41
N SER A 25 -36.19 -12.81 -9.73
CA SER A 25 -35.84 -14.22 -9.85
C SER A 25 -35.53 -14.79 -8.47
N ASP A 26 -36.56 -15.41 -7.89
CA ASP A 26 -36.45 -16.33 -6.77
C ASP A 26 -35.78 -17.61 -7.25
N GLY A 27 -34.48 -17.74 -6.96
CA GLY A 27 -33.66 -18.91 -7.25
C GLY A 27 -33.20 -19.58 -5.97
N GLN A 28 -34.09 -20.37 -5.38
CA GLN A 28 -33.83 -21.26 -4.26
C GLN A 28 -32.99 -22.46 -4.74
N SER A 29 -31.80 -22.66 -4.16
CA SER A 29 -31.06 -23.92 -4.30
C SER A 29 -30.55 -24.37 -2.93
N ASP A 30 -31.29 -25.31 -2.36
CA ASP A 30 -30.83 -26.22 -1.33
C ASP A 30 -29.64 -27.04 -1.85
N GLY A 31 -28.52 -26.96 -1.15
CA GLY A 31 -27.29 -27.68 -1.48
C GLY A 31 -26.60 -28.13 -0.21
N ALA A 32 -27.15 -29.17 0.41
CA ALA A 32 -26.53 -29.88 1.52
C ALA A 32 -25.10 -30.32 1.19
N ARG A 33 -24.14 -29.99 2.07
CA ARG A 33 -22.94 -30.82 2.23
C ARG A 33 -22.52 -30.90 3.68
N ILE A 34 -22.78 -32.07 4.22
CA ILE A 34 -22.21 -32.69 5.40
C ILE A 34 -20.69 -32.50 5.39
N ARG A 35 -20.12 -32.01 6.50
CA ARG A 35 -18.80 -32.45 6.96
C ARG A 35 -18.80 -32.52 8.49
N GLU A 36 -18.91 -33.76 8.95
CA GLU A 36 -18.59 -34.22 10.29
C GLU A 36 -17.09 -34.07 10.58
N GLY A 37 -16.76 -33.82 11.85
CA GLY A 37 -15.47 -34.11 12.50
C GLY A 37 -14.29 -33.22 12.07
N LEU A 38 -13.36 -32.83 12.94
CA LEU A 38 -12.94 -33.31 14.25
C LEU A 38 -11.81 -32.34 14.73
N PRO A 39 -11.14 -32.60 15.86
CA PRO A 39 -11.34 -32.00 17.16
C PRO A 39 -10.41 -30.80 17.49
N GLU A 40 -10.76 -30.19 18.62
CA GLU A 40 -9.99 -29.20 19.38
C GLU A 40 -8.59 -29.73 19.74
N GLY A 41 -7.57 -29.04 19.24
CA GLY A 41 -6.17 -29.23 19.60
C GLY A 41 -5.74 -28.17 20.60
N GLU A 42 -6.00 -28.44 21.88
CA GLU A 42 -5.44 -27.76 23.03
C GLU A 42 -3.93 -28.03 23.09
N THR A 43 -3.09 -27.01 22.87
CA THR A 43 -1.68 -27.06 23.29
C THR A 43 -1.37 -25.84 24.14
N ARG A 44 -1.39 -26.09 25.45
CA ARG A 44 -0.75 -25.28 26.48
C ARG A 44 0.76 -25.27 26.24
N GLY A 45 1.35 -24.09 26.42
CA GLY A 45 2.61 -23.81 27.11
C GLY A 45 3.86 -24.58 26.69
N ASP A 46 4.85 -23.85 26.19
CA ASP A 46 6.14 -23.82 26.91
C ASP A 46 6.98 -22.61 26.47
N THR A 47 7.17 -21.69 27.41
CA THR A 47 8.21 -20.66 27.35
C THR A 47 9.50 -21.29 27.84
N ALA A 48 10.30 -21.83 26.92
CA ALA A 48 11.66 -22.26 27.21
C ALA A 48 12.65 -21.15 26.83
N THR A 49 13.00 -20.41 27.86
CA THR A 49 14.28 -19.71 28.05
C THR A 49 15.48 -20.65 27.83
N GLU A 50 16.58 -20.05 27.35
CA GLU A 50 17.97 -20.53 27.44
C GLU A 50 18.42 -21.64 26.48
N SER A 51 19.34 -21.28 25.56
CA SER A 51 20.69 -21.85 25.51
C SER A 51 21.46 -21.27 24.31
N TRP A 52 22.27 -20.23 24.55
CA TRP A 52 23.30 -19.73 23.62
C TRP A 52 24.69 -19.94 24.23
N ALA A 53 24.91 -21.12 24.82
CA ALA A 53 26.23 -21.53 25.29
C ALA A 53 26.83 -22.54 24.30
N ASP A 54 28.15 -22.43 24.12
CA ASP A 54 29.05 -23.22 23.27
C ASP A 54 29.21 -22.78 21.80
N ILE A 55 29.83 -21.60 21.63
CA ILE A 55 30.70 -21.37 20.46
C ILE A 55 32.11 -21.84 20.83
N PRO A 56 32.68 -22.87 20.16
CA PRO A 56 34.03 -23.32 20.42
C PRO A 56 35.06 -22.23 20.03
N VAL A 57 35.88 -21.84 21.00
CA VAL A 57 37.05 -20.97 20.82
C VAL A 57 38.13 -21.79 20.13
N GLY A 58 38.18 -21.69 18.80
CA GLY A 58 39.29 -22.21 18.00
C GLY A 58 40.50 -21.28 18.13
N ASP A 59 41.51 -21.76 18.86
CA ASP A 59 42.85 -21.20 18.90
C ASP A 59 43.57 -21.57 17.58
N ASP A 60 43.61 -20.64 16.63
CA ASP A 60 44.50 -20.74 15.46
C ASP A 60 45.49 -19.58 15.45
N SER A 61 46.63 -19.88 16.08
CA SER A 61 47.85 -19.10 16.10
C SER A 61 48.54 -19.17 14.73
N GLY A 62 48.00 -18.44 13.74
CA GLY A 62 48.54 -18.31 12.39
C GLY A 62 49.19 -16.96 12.14
N SER A 63 50.46 -16.82 12.54
CA SER A 63 51.32 -15.67 12.27
C SER A 63 51.56 -15.49 10.77
N ALA A 64 50.96 -14.45 10.18
CA ALA A 64 51.38 -13.87 8.91
C ALA A 64 51.26 -12.35 8.99
N SER A 65 52.39 -11.73 9.32
CA SER A 65 52.64 -10.29 9.28
C SER A 65 52.52 -9.77 7.84
N GLY A 66 51.29 -9.56 7.40
CA GLY A 66 50.94 -8.77 6.24
C GLY A 66 50.39 -7.45 6.74
N SER A 67 51.22 -6.41 6.71
CA SER A 67 50.91 -5.03 7.06
C SER A 67 49.67 -4.52 6.31
N ARG A 68 48.47 -4.87 6.80
CA ARG A 68 47.21 -4.24 6.42
C ARG A 68 47.22 -2.86 7.04
N ARG A 69 47.83 -1.93 6.29
CA ARG A 69 47.69 -0.50 6.46
C ARG A 69 46.20 -0.24 6.54
N SER A 70 45.72 -0.08 7.77
CA SER A 70 44.36 0.32 8.08
C SER A 70 44.13 1.61 7.30
N GLN A 71 43.47 1.52 6.15
CA GLN A 71 42.95 2.68 5.46
C GLN A 71 41.96 3.29 6.45
N ARG A 72 42.42 4.28 7.23
CA ARG A 72 41.55 5.21 7.92
C ARG A 72 40.61 5.74 6.85
N GLN A 73 39.36 5.29 6.88
CA GLN A 73 38.29 5.85 6.07
C GLN A 73 38.31 7.37 6.32
N PRO A 74 38.50 8.22 5.29
CA PRO A 74 38.74 9.65 5.47
C PRO A 74 37.49 10.47 5.81
N SER A 75 36.52 9.92 6.57
CA SER A 75 35.23 10.58 6.80
C SER A 75 34.76 10.56 8.26
N ASP A 76 35.66 10.78 9.22
CA ASP A 76 35.29 11.14 10.60
C ASP A 76 34.92 12.64 10.73
N ILE A 77 34.29 13.21 9.70
CA ILE A 77 33.68 14.54 9.83
C ILE A 77 32.33 14.32 10.52
N PRO A 78 32.13 14.85 11.75
CA PRO A 78 30.86 14.70 12.43
C PRO A 78 29.77 15.39 11.62
N LEU A 79 28.74 14.64 11.22
CA LEU A 79 27.58 15.18 10.51
C LEU A 79 26.98 16.34 11.30
N THR A 80 26.67 17.44 10.60
CA THR A 80 25.95 18.58 11.19
C THR A 80 24.54 18.16 11.60
N HIS A 81 23.90 18.92 12.48
CA HIS A 81 22.51 18.66 12.87
C HIS A 81 21.57 18.64 11.64
N GLU A 82 21.73 19.62 10.76
CA GLU A 82 20.95 19.72 9.51
C GLU A 82 21.13 18.49 8.62
N GLN A 83 22.37 18.01 8.44
CA GLN A 83 22.64 16.78 7.68
C GLN A 83 21.98 15.55 8.30
N ARG A 84 22.01 15.42 9.63
CA ARG A 84 21.35 14.31 10.33
C ARG A 84 19.85 14.35 10.15
N VAL A 85 19.25 15.53 10.23
CA VAL A 85 17.80 15.72 9.98
C VAL A 85 17.46 15.39 8.53
N ALA A 86 18.28 15.80 7.56
CA ALA A 86 18.07 15.48 6.14
C ALA A 86 18.13 13.96 5.89
N ILE A 87 19.14 13.27 6.43
CA ILE A 87 19.26 11.80 6.34
C ILE A 87 18.07 11.11 7.00
N ALA A 88 17.65 11.57 8.18
CA ALA A 88 16.50 11.00 8.87
C ALA A 88 15.19 11.17 8.07
N LYS A 89 15.00 12.32 7.42
CA LYS A 89 13.87 12.56 6.51
C LYS A 89 13.93 11.63 5.30
N GLU A 90 15.07 11.50 4.65
CA GLU A 90 15.24 10.61 3.48
C GLU A 90 14.91 9.15 3.82
N ILE A 91 15.41 8.63 4.94
CA ILE A 91 15.12 7.27 5.41
C ILE A 91 13.63 7.09 5.65
N ARG A 92 13.00 8.04 6.35
CA ARG A 92 11.55 8.00 6.63
C ARG A 92 10.76 8.02 5.32
N ASP A 93 11.08 8.90 4.40
CA ASP A 93 10.34 9.05 3.16
C ASP A 93 10.54 7.83 2.24
N ALA A 94 11.70 7.16 2.30
CA ALA A 94 11.92 5.88 1.64
C ALA A 94 11.05 4.76 2.23
N GLN A 95 10.90 4.71 3.56
CA GLN A 95 10.02 3.74 4.22
C GLN A 95 8.54 3.95 3.84
N LEU A 96 8.08 5.20 3.78
CA LEU A 96 6.71 5.54 3.41
C LEU A 96 6.37 5.18 1.96
N ARG A 97 7.40 5.17 1.08
CA ARG A 97 7.23 5.01 -0.37
C ARG A 97 7.70 3.66 -0.93
N ARG A 98 8.30 2.79 -0.12
CA ARG A 98 8.88 1.50 -0.57
C ARG A 98 7.92 0.60 -1.36
N GLN A 99 6.61 0.73 -1.10
CA GLN A 99 5.58 -0.10 -1.73
C GLN A 99 5.27 0.34 -3.17
N PHE A 100 5.46 1.62 -3.51
CA PHE A 100 5.16 2.12 -4.85
C PHE A 100 6.05 1.51 -5.94
N PRO A 101 7.40 1.53 -5.83
CA PRO A 101 8.26 0.89 -6.83
C PRO A 101 7.97 -0.60 -6.99
N ALA A 102 7.67 -1.29 -5.88
CA ALA A 102 7.32 -2.70 -5.89
C ALA A 102 6.02 -2.96 -6.67
N GLY A 103 4.97 -2.18 -6.41
CA GLY A 103 3.70 -2.31 -7.11
C GLY A 103 3.77 -1.93 -8.58
N ASP A 104 4.48 -0.86 -8.92
CA ASP A 104 4.67 -0.42 -10.31
C ASP A 104 5.42 -1.47 -11.14
N THR A 105 6.54 -1.96 -10.60
CA THR A 105 7.35 -2.99 -11.27
C THR A 105 6.56 -4.29 -11.39
N ALA A 106 5.83 -4.70 -10.33
CA ALA A 106 5.00 -5.89 -10.37
C ALA A 106 3.86 -5.79 -11.41
N ASN A 107 3.20 -4.63 -11.51
CA ASN A 107 2.19 -4.39 -12.54
C ASN A 107 2.77 -4.47 -13.96
N GLN A 108 3.95 -3.88 -14.17
CA GLN A 108 4.65 -3.97 -15.45
C GLN A 108 4.99 -5.42 -15.81
N TRP A 109 5.55 -6.19 -14.87
CA TRP A 109 5.91 -7.59 -15.11
C TRP A 109 4.71 -8.50 -15.28
N ASP A 110 3.59 -8.25 -14.59
CA ASP A 110 2.33 -8.97 -14.81
C ASP A 110 1.79 -8.74 -16.22
N GLU A 111 1.91 -7.52 -16.76
CA GLU A 111 1.52 -7.21 -18.14
C GLU A 111 2.46 -7.85 -19.18
N GLU A 112 3.77 -7.85 -18.93
CA GLU A 112 4.77 -8.40 -19.84
C GLU A 112 4.85 -9.94 -19.83
N LEU A 113 4.69 -10.57 -18.66
CA LEU A 113 4.96 -11.99 -18.44
C LEU A 113 3.72 -12.81 -18.08
N GLY A 114 2.63 -12.19 -17.66
CA GLY A 114 1.38 -12.87 -17.28
C GLY A 114 1.57 -13.90 -16.18
N GLU A 115 1.25 -15.17 -16.46
CA GLU A 115 1.33 -16.25 -15.46
C GLU A 115 2.77 -16.53 -14.99
N ASP A 116 3.77 -16.31 -15.85
CA ASP A 116 5.18 -16.52 -15.50
C ASP A 116 5.64 -15.55 -14.39
N PHE A 117 5.10 -14.33 -14.35
CA PHE A 117 5.34 -13.39 -13.26
C PHE A 117 4.96 -14.00 -11.90
N TRP A 118 3.75 -14.56 -11.80
CA TRP A 118 3.24 -15.13 -10.56
C TRP A 118 3.99 -16.40 -10.14
N ASN A 119 4.40 -17.23 -11.10
CA ASN A 119 5.06 -18.50 -10.84
C ASN A 119 6.55 -18.35 -10.50
N LEU A 120 7.26 -17.42 -11.17
CA LEU A 120 8.72 -17.33 -11.11
C LEU A 120 9.23 -16.15 -10.31
N TYR A 121 8.52 -15.01 -10.31
CA TYR A 121 9.10 -13.73 -9.86
C TYR A 121 8.39 -13.08 -8.66
N ALA A 122 7.10 -13.36 -8.46
CA ALA A 122 6.31 -12.68 -7.41
C ALA A 122 6.90 -12.82 -5.99
N ASN A 123 7.55 -13.95 -5.68
CA ASN A 123 8.16 -14.19 -4.37
C ASN A 123 9.41 -13.32 -4.11
N GLU A 124 10.09 -12.84 -5.16
CA GLU A 124 11.30 -12.02 -5.05
C GLU A 124 11.03 -10.62 -4.50
N PHE A 125 9.77 -10.17 -4.55
CA PHE A 125 9.37 -8.88 -4.00
C PHE A 125 9.30 -8.87 -2.46
N GLY A 126 9.42 -10.03 -1.80
CA GLY A 126 9.38 -10.14 -0.34
C GLY A 126 8.00 -9.89 0.28
N TYR A 127 6.93 -9.97 -0.53
CA TYR A 127 5.54 -9.87 -0.08
C TYR A 127 4.86 -11.23 -0.14
N THR A 128 3.86 -11.44 0.72
CA THR A 128 2.90 -12.52 0.52
C THR A 128 2.02 -12.23 -0.70
N TYR A 129 1.50 -13.28 -1.35
CA TYR A 129 0.64 -13.13 -2.52
C TYR A 129 -0.53 -12.13 -2.31
N PRO A 130 -1.32 -12.20 -1.21
CA PRO A 130 -2.40 -11.23 -0.99
C PRO A 130 -1.89 -9.80 -0.79
N SER A 131 -0.72 -9.64 -0.15
CA SER A 131 -0.13 -8.32 0.06
C SER A 131 0.37 -7.72 -1.25
N LEU A 132 1.01 -8.52 -2.12
CA LEU A 132 1.49 -8.05 -3.42
C LEU A 132 0.31 -7.64 -4.32
N ARG A 133 -0.75 -8.46 -4.37
CA ARG A 133 -1.99 -8.11 -5.06
C ARG A 133 -2.59 -6.78 -4.58
N ASN A 134 -2.59 -6.53 -3.26
CA ASN A 134 -3.07 -5.25 -2.74
C ASN A 134 -2.18 -4.09 -3.20
N VAL A 135 -0.86 -4.27 -3.13
CA VAL A 135 0.10 -3.24 -3.54
C VAL A 135 -0.04 -2.90 -5.02
N MET A 136 -0.14 -3.92 -5.87
CA MET A 136 -0.40 -3.80 -7.31
C MET A 136 -1.70 -3.05 -7.61
N ARG A 137 -2.80 -3.39 -6.90
CA ARG A 137 -4.11 -2.74 -7.05
C ARG A 137 -4.04 -1.24 -6.79
N VAL A 138 -3.45 -0.83 -5.67
CA VAL A 138 -3.30 0.60 -5.32
C VAL A 138 -2.47 1.32 -6.39
N CYS A 139 -1.35 0.74 -6.81
CA CYS A 139 -0.47 1.36 -7.82
C CYS A 139 -1.11 1.45 -9.20
N LYS A 140 -2.01 0.51 -9.54
CA LYS A 140 -2.79 0.53 -10.78
C LYS A 140 -3.88 1.60 -10.75
N ASN A 141 -4.53 1.78 -9.61
CA ASN A 141 -5.61 2.74 -9.45
C ASN A 141 -5.10 4.19 -9.28
N ILE A 142 -3.89 4.37 -8.77
CA ILE A 142 -3.27 5.68 -8.56
C ILE A 142 -1.91 5.70 -9.28
N PRO A 143 -1.86 6.20 -10.53
CA PRO A 143 -0.64 6.19 -11.32
C PRO A 143 0.41 7.16 -10.75
N PRO A 144 1.70 7.00 -11.10
CA PRO A 144 2.80 7.76 -10.48
C PRO A 144 2.64 9.29 -10.50
N ASP A 145 2.04 9.84 -11.55
CA ASP A 145 1.77 11.27 -11.75
C ASP A 145 0.66 11.83 -10.86
N LYS A 146 -0.18 10.97 -10.28
CA LYS A 146 -1.31 11.34 -9.42
C LYS A 146 -1.07 11.10 -7.94
N ARG A 147 0.10 10.57 -7.56
CA ARG A 147 0.44 10.29 -6.17
C ARG A 147 0.89 11.55 -5.46
N ASN A 148 0.40 11.75 -4.24
CA ASN A 148 0.93 12.80 -3.38
C ASN A 148 2.26 12.31 -2.75
N PRO A 149 3.40 12.97 -3.02
CA PRO A 149 4.71 12.50 -2.56
C PRO A 149 4.90 12.58 -1.04
N GLU A 150 4.10 13.39 -0.35
CA GLU A 150 4.14 13.56 1.11
C GLU A 150 3.20 12.57 1.83
N ALA A 151 2.23 11.99 1.11
CA ALA A 151 1.31 11.02 1.68
C ALA A 151 1.91 9.60 1.71
N SER A 152 1.67 8.89 2.80
CA SER A 152 2.07 7.48 2.94
C SER A 152 1.27 6.56 2.00
N PHE A 153 1.84 5.40 1.64
CA PHE A 153 1.12 4.38 0.85
C PHE A 153 -0.20 3.94 1.52
N ALA A 154 -0.24 3.87 2.84
CA ALA A 154 -1.43 3.44 3.56
C ALA A 154 -2.59 4.44 3.46
N LEU A 155 -2.31 5.74 3.24
CA LEU A 155 -3.37 6.73 2.95
C LEU A 155 -3.92 6.52 1.53
N HIS A 156 -3.03 6.27 0.57
CA HIS A 156 -3.40 5.94 -0.81
C HIS A 156 -4.28 4.69 -0.89
N ASP A 157 -3.97 3.63 -0.13
CA ASP A 157 -4.77 2.39 -0.05
C ASP A 157 -6.21 2.63 0.43
N VAL A 158 -6.47 3.68 1.22
CA VAL A 158 -7.83 4.01 1.67
C VAL A 158 -8.65 4.67 0.56
N VAL A 159 -8.00 5.45 -0.31
CA VAL A 159 -8.69 6.28 -1.31
C VAL A 159 -8.67 5.69 -2.72
N ASP A 160 -7.98 4.58 -2.95
CA ASP A 160 -7.77 4.01 -4.28
C ASP A 160 -9.03 3.50 -5.01
N GLY A 161 -10.20 3.54 -4.35
CA GLY A 161 -11.50 3.25 -4.95
C GLY A 161 -12.29 4.48 -5.41
N PHE A 162 -11.82 5.71 -5.14
CA PHE A 162 -12.49 6.94 -5.57
C PHE A 162 -11.97 7.45 -6.92
N ASP A 163 -12.63 8.45 -7.51
CA ASP A 163 -12.11 9.18 -8.67
C ASP A 163 -10.89 10.04 -8.28
N PHE A 164 -10.12 10.48 -9.28
CA PHE A 164 -8.85 11.18 -9.04
C PHE A 164 -9.00 12.53 -8.33
N GLU A 165 -10.07 13.28 -8.59
CA GLU A 165 -10.28 14.59 -7.95
C GLU A 165 -10.57 14.39 -6.45
N THR A 166 -11.41 13.40 -6.13
CA THR A 166 -11.66 12.97 -4.75
C THR A 166 -10.38 12.47 -4.08
N GLN A 167 -9.61 11.60 -4.73
CA GLN A 167 -8.34 11.11 -4.19
C GLN A 167 -7.37 12.24 -3.84
N GLU A 168 -7.15 13.18 -4.77
CA GLU A 168 -6.24 14.31 -4.60
C GLU A 168 -6.65 15.19 -3.42
N ALA A 169 -7.93 15.61 -3.37
CA ALA A 169 -8.45 16.46 -2.31
C ALA A 169 -8.30 15.83 -0.91
N TRP A 170 -8.59 14.53 -0.79
CA TRP A 170 -8.48 13.82 0.49
C TRP A 170 -7.03 13.57 0.91
N LEU A 171 -6.14 13.27 -0.04
CA LEU A 171 -4.71 13.09 0.25
C LEU A 171 -4.05 14.42 0.66
N GLU A 172 -4.35 15.51 -0.05
CA GLU A 172 -3.85 16.85 0.30
C GLU A 172 -4.30 17.26 1.70
N ARG A 173 -5.59 17.07 2.01
CA ARG A 173 -6.14 17.36 3.33
C ARG A 173 -5.51 16.50 4.42
N ALA A 174 -5.35 15.20 4.17
CA ALA A 174 -4.72 14.28 5.12
C ALA A 174 -3.25 14.64 5.40
N VAL A 175 -2.50 15.10 4.40
CA VAL A 175 -1.12 15.58 4.59
C VAL A 175 -1.10 16.89 5.37
N THR A 176 -1.93 17.86 4.97
CA THR A 176 -2.00 19.19 5.59
C THR A 176 -2.38 19.14 7.07
N GLU A 177 -3.32 18.26 7.42
CA GLU A 177 -3.79 18.09 8.79
C GLU A 177 -3.07 16.96 9.56
N GLU A 178 -2.01 16.37 8.97
CA GLU A 178 -1.23 15.27 9.53
C GLU A 178 -2.09 14.06 9.99
N TRP A 179 -3.10 13.71 9.20
CA TRP A 179 -4.03 12.64 9.53
C TRP A 179 -3.38 11.25 9.50
N THR A 180 -3.76 10.45 10.49
CA THR A 180 -3.54 9.00 10.45
C THR A 180 -4.55 8.32 9.51
N VAL A 181 -4.24 7.11 9.04
CA VAL A 181 -5.16 6.25 8.26
C VAL A 181 -6.52 6.09 8.97
N LYS A 182 -6.50 5.95 10.29
CA LYS A 182 -7.72 5.85 11.09
C LYS A 182 -8.56 7.12 10.98
N ARG A 183 -7.94 8.29 11.11
CA ARG A 183 -8.63 9.59 11.01
C ARG A 183 -9.22 9.80 9.62
N LEU A 184 -8.44 9.53 8.56
CA LEU A 184 -8.92 9.63 7.18
C LEU A 184 -10.18 8.77 6.95
N ARG A 185 -10.19 7.52 7.45
CA ARG A 185 -11.38 6.66 7.36
C ARG A 185 -12.58 7.20 8.11
N GLU A 186 -12.39 7.79 9.30
CA GLU A 186 -13.47 8.41 10.07
C GLU A 186 -14.09 9.59 9.33
N GLU A 187 -13.26 10.43 8.69
CA GLU A 187 -13.72 11.58 7.91
C GLU A 187 -14.47 11.15 6.65
N LEU A 188 -13.94 10.16 5.92
CA LEU A 188 -14.63 9.60 4.75
C LEU A 188 -15.98 8.96 5.11
N VAL A 189 -16.11 8.40 6.31
CA VAL A 189 -17.40 7.90 6.84
C VAL A 189 -18.32 9.07 7.20
N ALA A 190 -17.80 10.13 7.82
CA ALA A 190 -18.58 11.31 8.19
C ALA A 190 -19.19 12.01 6.96
N GLU A 191 -18.45 12.04 5.85
CA GLU A 191 -18.89 12.57 4.55
C GLU A 191 -19.76 11.57 3.75
N GLY A 192 -20.02 10.37 4.29
CA GLY A 192 -20.85 9.35 3.64
C GLY A 192 -20.21 8.67 2.44
N LEU A 193 -18.90 8.87 2.21
CA LEU A 193 -18.13 8.24 1.12
C LEU A 193 -17.74 6.79 1.42
N LEU A 194 -17.62 6.44 2.71
CA LEU A 194 -17.43 5.06 3.15
C LEU A 194 -18.63 4.59 3.98
N GLY A 195 -19.17 3.42 3.63
CA GLY A 195 -20.19 2.77 4.44
C GLY A 195 -19.65 2.32 5.80
N THR A 196 -20.37 2.60 6.88
CA THR A 196 -20.07 2.02 8.20
C THR A 196 -20.29 0.52 8.15
N LYS A 197 -19.22 -0.28 8.00
CA LYS A 197 -19.35 -1.73 8.17
C LYS A 197 -19.83 -2.02 9.60
N PRO A 198 -20.97 -2.70 9.80
CA PRO A 198 -21.42 -3.01 11.15
C PRO A 198 -20.39 -3.91 11.83
N LYS A 199 -19.92 -3.53 13.03
CA LYS A 199 -19.11 -4.41 13.87
C LYS A 199 -19.99 -5.58 14.33
N VAL A 200 -19.91 -6.69 13.63
CA VAL A 200 -20.47 -7.96 14.11
C VAL A 200 -19.72 -8.33 15.38
N LYS A 201 -20.35 -8.17 16.55
CA LYS A 201 -19.85 -8.74 17.80
C LYS A 201 -19.96 -10.25 17.66
N ARG A 202 -18.81 -10.93 17.59
CA ARG A 202 -18.72 -12.38 17.83
C ARG A 202 -18.62 -12.64 19.32
#